data_AF-A0A1Z2SMB2-F1
#
_entry.id   AF-A0A1Z2SMB2-F1
#
_cell.length_a   1.000
_cell.length_b   1.000
_cell.length_c   1.000
_cell.angle_alpha   90.00
_cell.angle_beta   90.00
_cell.angle_gamma   90.00
#
_symmetry.space_group_name_H-M   'P 1'
#
loop_
_entity.id
_entity.type
_entity.pdbx_description
1 polymer ?
#
loop_
_entity_poly.entity_id
_entity_poly.type
_entity_poly.pdbx_seq_one_letter_code
_entity_poly.pdbx_strand_id
1 'polypeptide(L)'
;MAKKFKHASDFGVNTTKKNPQTLAEFQNAITSHLDDATTVQKGTYGFVNDSKVFFNPNTNNVVVLDSVGDFVTGFKLSPGTPQFENFMNNGLLR
;
A
#
# COMPACT_ATOMS: atom_id res chain seq x y z
N MET A 1 -10.25 0.14 5.99
CA MET A 1 -9.48 -1.02 6.52
C MET A 1 -10.12 -2.38 6.29
N ALA A 2 -11.30 -2.70 6.83
CA ALA A 2 -11.87 -4.05 6.84
C ALA A 2 -12.06 -4.73 5.46
N LYS A 3 -12.31 -3.98 4.38
CA LYS A 3 -12.45 -4.52 3.01
C LYS A 3 -11.11 -4.84 2.32
N LYS A 4 -10.01 -4.26 2.81
CA LYS A 4 -8.66 -4.38 2.22
C LYS A 4 -7.76 -5.34 2.98
N PHE A 5 -8.29 -5.98 4.03
CA PHE A 5 -7.61 -6.97 4.85
C PHE A 5 -7.08 -8.18 4.07
N LYS A 6 -7.58 -8.44 2.86
CA LYS A 6 -7.00 -9.44 1.94
C LYS A 6 -5.54 -9.16 1.57
N HIS A 7 -5.08 -7.92 1.72
CA HIS A 7 -3.69 -7.52 1.50
C HIS A 7 -2.85 -7.53 2.78
N ALA A 8 -3.40 -7.92 3.94
CA ALA A 8 -2.67 -7.91 5.20
C ALA A 8 -1.40 -8.79 5.14
N SER A 9 -1.47 -9.92 4.43
CA SER A 9 -0.33 -10.80 4.16
C SER A 9 0.81 -10.10 3.39
N ASP A 10 0.51 -9.16 2.50
CA ASP A 10 1.52 -8.38 1.77
C ASP A 10 2.35 -7.50 2.72
N PHE A 11 1.79 -7.16 3.88
CA PHE A 11 2.41 -6.36 4.93
C PHE A 11 2.89 -7.22 6.11
N GLY A 12 3.00 -8.54 5.93
CA GLY A 12 3.51 -9.46 6.96
C GLY A 12 2.48 -9.88 8.01
N VAL A 13 1.22 -9.44 7.90
CA VAL A 13 0.12 -9.83 8.79
C VAL A 13 -0.51 -11.12 8.26
N ASN A 14 0.17 -12.24 8.53
CA ASN A 14 -0.24 -13.58 8.10
C ASN A 14 -1.23 -14.19 9.09
N THR A 15 -2.51 -13.85 8.93
CA THR A 15 -3.60 -14.44 9.71
C THR A 15 -4.78 -14.83 8.82
N THR A 16 -5.45 -15.92 9.18
CA THR A 16 -6.69 -16.38 8.55
C THR A 16 -7.93 -15.79 9.23
N LYS A 17 -7.75 -15.10 10.36
CA LYS A 17 -8.86 -14.55 11.17
C LYS A 17 -8.84 -13.03 11.09
N LYS A 18 -9.92 -12.45 10.54
CA LYS A 18 -10.19 -11.02 10.61
C LYS A 18 -10.85 -10.69 11.95
N ASN A 19 -10.06 -10.24 12.92
CA ASN A 19 -10.50 -9.79 14.23
C ASN A 19 -9.96 -8.37 14.53
N PRO A 20 -10.44 -7.68 15.58
CA PRO A 20 -9.98 -6.33 15.91
C PRO A 20 -8.46 -6.22 16.09
N GLN A 21 -7.82 -7.24 16.68
CA GLN A 21 -6.37 -7.27 16.89
C GLN A 21 -5.61 -7.25 15.56
N THR A 22 -5.99 -8.12 14.62
CA THR A 22 -5.33 -8.23 13.31
C THR A 22 -5.59 -7.01 12.42
N LEU A 23 -6.73 -6.35 12.59
CA LEU A 23 -7.00 -5.06 11.96
C LEU A 23 -6.07 -3.97 12.51
N ALA A 24 -5.80 -3.98 13.82
CA ALA A 24 -4.84 -3.09 14.44
C ALA A 24 -3.40 -3.40 13.98
N GLU A 25 -3.03 -4.68 13.84
CA GLU A 25 -1.73 -5.09 13.27
C GLU A 25 -1.58 -4.59 11.82
N PHE A 26 -2.62 -4.73 11.00
CA PHE A 26 -2.61 -4.21 9.63
C PHE A 26 -2.51 -2.69 9.59
N GLN A 27 -3.24 -1.98 10.46
CA GLN A 27 -3.14 -0.53 10.59
C GLN A 27 -1.73 -0.11 11.01
N ASN A 28 -1.15 -0.76 12.02
CA ASN A 28 0.21 -0.51 12.48
C ASN A 28 1.23 -0.77 11.38
N ALA A 29 1.04 -1.82 10.56
CA ALA A 29 1.92 -2.11 9.43
C ALA A 29 1.84 -1.03 8.34
N ILE A 30 0.64 -0.49 8.06
CA ILE A 30 0.47 0.64 7.14
C ILE A 30 1.14 1.90 7.71
N THR A 31 0.92 2.22 8.99
CA THR A 31 1.56 3.37 9.64
C THR A 31 3.07 3.24 9.63
N SER A 32 3.61 2.07 10.01
CA SER A 32 5.05 1.79 9.98
C SER A 32 5.62 1.91 8.56
N HIS A 33 4.88 1.46 7.55
CA HIS A 33 5.26 1.66 6.14
C HIS A 33 5.33 3.15 5.79
N LEU A 34 4.35 3.96 6.21
CA LEU A 34 4.36 5.40 5.92
C LEU A 34 5.44 6.18 6.69
N ASP A 35 5.76 5.74 7.91
CA ASP A 35 6.78 6.36 8.77
C ASP A 35 8.22 5.91 8.43
N ASP A 36 8.38 4.86 7.61
CA ASP A 36 9.68 4.39 7.17
C ASP A 36 10.37 5.46 6.30
N ALA A 37 11.60 5.84 6.68
CA ALA A 37 12.39 6.86 5.97
C ALA A 37 12.70 6.50 4.50
N THR A 38 12.59 5.23 4.12
CA THR A 38 12.77 4.77 2.74
C THR A 38 11.49 4.80 1.92
N THR A 39 10.34 4.99 2.56
CA THR A 39 9.07 5.17 1.88
C THR A 39 9.00 6.55 1.26
N VAL A 40 8.75 6.57 -0.04
CA VAL A 40 8.66 7.82 -0.82
C VAL A 40 7.27 7.94 -1.44
N GLN A 41 6.73 9.15 -1.43
CA GLN A 41 5.55 9.44 -2.22
C GLN A 41 5.93 9.40 -3.71
N LYS A 42 5.41 8.42 -4.43
CA LYS A 42 5.68 8.19 -5.84
C LYS A 42 4.39 7.87 -6.57
N GLY A 43 3.90 8.83 -7.34
CA GLY A 43 2.79 8.58 -8.25
C GLY A 43 1.39 8.71 -7.65
N THR A 44 0.40 8.33 -8.46
CA THR A 44 -1.04 8.43 -8.16
C THR A 44 -1.77 7.15 -8.54
N TYR A 45 -2.97 6.97 -8.00
CA TYR A 45 -3.84 5.83 -8.29
C TYR A 45 -4.97 6.27 -9.23
N GLY A 46 -4.98 5.73 -10.45
CA GLY A 46 -5.87 6.20 -11.53
C GLY A 46 -7.37 6.04 -11.28
N PHE A 47 -7.78 5.27 -10.26
CA PHE A 47 -9.20 5.13 -9.88
C PHE A 47 -9.65 6.13 -8.81
N VAL A 48 -8.72 6.86 -8.19
CA VAL A 48 -9.03 7.84 -7.14
C VAL A 48 -8.30 9.13 -7.48
N ASN A 49 -9.07 10.15 -7.86
CA ASN A 49 -8.51 11.47 -8.14
C ASN A 49 -7.77 12.01 -6.93
N ASP A 50 -6.66 12.70 -7.20
CA ASP A 50 -5.80 13.33 -6.18
C ASP A 50 -5.24 12.37 -5.12
N SER A 51 -5.25 11.07 -5.43
CA SER A 51 -4.63 10.06 -4.58
C SER A 51 -3.11 10.15 -4.60
N LYS A 52 -2.52 9.81 -3.46
CA LYS A 52 -1.07 9.78 -3.25
C LYS A 52 -0.64 8.34 -3.00
N VAL A 53 0.34 7.88 -3.78
CA VAL A 53 0.91 6.55 -3.60
C VAL A 53 2.25 6.67 -2.89
N PHE A 54 2.43 5.87 -1.84
CA PHE A 54 3.63 5.79 -1.02
C PHE A 54 4.29 4.43 -1.22
N PHE A 55 5.45 4.43 -1.86
CA PHE A 55 6.18 3.22 -2.23
C PHE A 55 7.42 3.07 -1.37
N ASN A 56 7.64 1.85 -0.88
CA ASN A 56 8.85 1.48 -0.16
C ASN A 56 9.68 0.51 -1.02
N PRO A 57 10.90 0.90 -1.44
CA PRO A 57 11.75 0.06 -2.30
C PRO A 57 12.32 -1.17 -1.60
N ASN A 58 12.42 -1.18 -0.26
CA ASN A 58 12.94 -2.33 0.49
C ASN A 58 11.93 -3.48 0.51
N THR A 59 10.65 -3.17 0.73
CA THR A 59 9.58 -4.18 0.79
C THR A 59 8.88 -4.38 -0.55
N ASN A 60 9.03 -3.44 -1.49
CA ASN A 60 8.23 -3.27 -2.70
C ASN A 60 6.73 -3.06 -2.43
N ASN A 61 6.37 -2.63 -1.22
CA ASN A 61 4.98 -2.35 -0.88
C ASN A 61 4.58 -0.95 -1.35
N VAL A 62 3.30 -0.82 -1.71
CA VAL A 62 2.66 0.45 -1.97
C VAL A 62 1.49 0.66 -1.01
N VAL A 63 1.34 1.89 -0.54
CA VAL A 63 0.18 2.37 0.20
C VAL A 63 -0.42 3.53 -0.55
N VAL A 64 -1.71 3.49 -0.82
CA VAL A 64 -2.46 4.54 -1.52
C VAL A 64 -3.34 5.24 -0.50
N LEU A 65 -3.15 6.54 -0.39
CA LEU A 65 -4.01 7.45 0.35
C LEU A 65 -4.81 8.32 -0.64
N ASP A 66 -6.00 8.73 -0.25
CA ASP A 66 -6.74 9.75 -1.01
C ASP A 66 -6.23 11.16 -0.73
N SER A 67 -6.95 12.17 -1.24
CA SER A 67 -6.57 13.58 -1.08
C SER A 67 -6.63 14.09 0.36
N VAL A 68 -7.46 13.49 1.22
CA VAL A 68 -7.60 13.84 2.64
C VAL A 68 -6.68 13.01 3.54
N GLY A 69 -5.99 12.02 2.99
CA GLY A 69 -5.04 11.17 3.70
C GLY A 69 -5.64 9.86 4.20
N ASP A 70 -6.87 9.52 3.79
CA ASP A 70 -7.50 8.27 4.17
C ASP A 70 -6.95 7.10 3.35
N PHE A 71 -6.75 5.97 4.02
CA PHE A 71 -6.25 4.75 3.37
C PHE A 71 -7.27 4.20 2.36
N VAL A 72 -6.88 4.21 1.10
CA VAL A 72 -7.66 3.65 -0.01
C VAL A 72 -7.33 2.17 -0.18
N THR A 73 -6.05 1.84 -0.37
CA THR A 73 -5.59 0.48 -0.66
C THR A 73 -4.08 0.36 -0.45
N GLY A 74 -3.56 -0.85 -0.32
CA GLY A 74 -2.14 -1.10 -0.29
C GLY A 74 -1.88 -2.57 -0.59
N PHE A 75 -0.74 -2.86 -1.22
CA PHE A 75 -0.35 -4.20 -1.66
C PHE A 75 1.13 -4.23 -2.01
N LYS A 76 1.68 -5.43 -2.19
CA LYS A 76 3.05 -5.62 -2.64
C LYS A 76 3.13 -5.59 -4.17
N LEU A 77 3.97 -4.74 -4.73
CA LEU A 77 4.29 -4.80 -6.15
C LEU A 77 5.31 -5.92 -6.39
N SER A 78 5.04 -6.74 -7.40
CA SER A 78 5.95 -7.81 -7.82
C SER A 78 6.89 -7.28 -8.91
N PRO A 79 8.21 -7.22 -8.67
CA PRO A 79 9.18 -6.81 -9.68
C PRO A 79 9.08 -7.66 -10.95
N GLY A 80 9.29 -7.04 -12.11
CA GLY A 80 9.18 -7.72 -13.42
C GLY A 80 7.75 -7.93 -13.91
N THR A 81 6.74 -7.42 -13.19
CA THR A 81 5.37 -7.35 -13.73
C THR A 81 5.15 -6.04 -14.51
N PRO A 82 4.28 -6.05 -15.52
CA PRO A 82 3.93 -4.82 -16.24
C PRO A 82 3.39 -3.72 -15.33
N GLN A 83 2.72 -4.08 -14.22
CA GLN A 83 2.22 -3.11 -13.24
C GLN A 83 3.37 -2.45 -12.48
N PHE A 84 4.37 -3.21 -12.03
CA PHE A 84 5.55 -2.66 -11.38
C PHE A 84 6.34 -1.76 -12.33
N GLU A 85 6.58 -2.21 -13.56
CA GLU A 85 7.29 -1.41 -14.56
C GLU A 85 6.53 -0.12 -14.90
N ASN A 86 5.22 -0.20 -15.11
CA ASN A 86 4.40 0.99 -15.36
C ASN A 86 4.42 1.95 -14.17
N PHE A 87 4.34 1.45 -12.94
CA PHE A 87 4.43 2.28 -11.75
C PHE A 87 5.81 2.93 -11.61
N MET A 88 6.88 2.18 -11.87
CA MET A 88 8.24 2.67 -11.71
C MET A 88 8.61 3.72 -12.76
N ASN A 89 8.13 3.55 -13.99
CA ASN A 89 8.38 4.46 -15.11
C ASN A 89 7.42 5.65 -15.15
N ASN A 90 6.11 5.40 -14.97
CA ASN A 90 5.06 6.42 -15.17
C ASN A 90 4.49 6.97 -13.85
N GLY A 91 4.78 6.33 -12.71
CA GLY A 91 4.17 6.71 -11.43
C GLY A 91 2.65 6.52 -11.40
N LEU A 92 2.10 5.61 -12.21
CA LEU A 92 0.66 5.40 -12.29
C LEU A 92 0.31 3.97 -11.89
N LEU A 93 -0.55 3.84 -10.88
CA LEU A 93 -1.18 2.57 -10.53
C LEU A 93 -2.57 2.48 -11.16
N ARG A 94 -2.83 1.34 -11.82
CA ARG A 94 -4.09 0.94 -12.45
C ARG A 94 -4.41 -0.52 -12.11
#